data_AF-A0A4Z0WBR8-F1
#
_entry.id   AF-A0A4Z0WBR8-F1
#
_cell.length_a   1.000
_cell.length_b   1.000
_cell.length_c   1.000
_cell.angle_alpha   90.00
_cell.angle_beta   90.00
_cell.angle_gamma   90.00
#
_symmetry.space_group_name_H-M   'P 1'
#
loop_
_entity.id
_entity.type
_entity.pdbx_description
1 polymer ?
#
loop_
_entity_poly.entity_id
_entity_poly.type
_entity_poly.pdbx_seq_one_letter_code
_entity_poly.pdbx_strand_id
1 'polypeptide(L)'
;MGLRRHLHRHPEPGIRALMSTATPTEVGLLLAPGFSVGSLGALLDVFRALQELETPDLKMSVFAAPGTQADDWPYPWPAADLPPALPERIRHWFVIGGPARLPDPQHPLYHLLATGSRYACWAGIAHGSLWLAATGLLDGHEATLNTPEDEYLPWLGRVRRCARVVCADRDRFTCLSNSAARDLGLAWVTHCFSAALANQVDSYLLAERTPTERAPFTASRHLPDSLREANSLMHSNIQEPLSADEVASLVGVSRRQLERWYKEYFNSSPARYYLQIRLEQARHMLLNTHLSIAEIAVTTGFSSPAHFATCYRKAFGQSPSAARQRPSR
;
A
#
# COMPACT_ATOMS: atom_id res chain seq x y z
N MET A 1 6.43 -64.43 -14.99
CA MET A 1 5.45 -64.27 -16.09
C MET A 1 4.60 -63.05 -15.78
N GLY A 2 4.65 -61.98 -16.59
CA GLY A 2 3.60 -60.95 -16.64
C GLY A 2 3.86 -59.58 -15.99
N LEU A 3 4.91 -58.88 -16.46
CA LEU A 3 4.98 -57.43 -16.77
C LEU A 3 4.21 -56.39 -15.91
N ARG A 4 5.00 -55.58 -15.17
CA ARG A 4 4.73 -54.15 -14.90
C ARG A 4 4.96 -53.31 -16.17
N ARG A 5 3.92 -52.67 -16.73
CA ARG A 5 4.02 -51.48 -17.61
C ARG A 5 2.74 -50.63 -17.51
N HIS A 6 2.93 -49.32 -17.73
CA HIS A 6 1.93 -48.26 -17.94
C HIS A 6 1.43 -47.53 -16.68
N LEU A 7 1.49 -46.20 -16.54
CA LEU A 7 1.90 -45.10 -17.44
C LEU A 7 2.31 -43.89 -16.56
N HIS A 8 3.52 -43.36 -16.79
CA HIS A 8 3.79 -41.95 -16.57
C HIS A 8 2.84 -41.16 -17.50
N ARG A 9 1.78 -40.57 -16.96
CA ARG A 9 1.04 -39.52 -17.66
C ARG A 9 1.84 -38.23 -17.49
N HIS A 10 2.60 -37.89 -18.53
CA HIS A 10 2.98 -36.50 -18.76
C HIS A 10 1.70 -35.64 -18.79
N PRO A 11 1.69 -34.44 -18.19
CA PRO A 11 0.57 -33.53 -18.37
C PRO A 11 0.48 -33.18 -19.86
N GLU A 12 -0.74 -33.19 -20.39
CA GLU A 12 -0.99 -32.89 -21.79
C GLU A 12 -0.43 -31.51 -22.20
N PRO A 13 0.00 -31.33 -23.48
CA PRO A 13 0.61 -30.09 -23.96
C PRO A 13 -0.29 -28.85 -23.91
N GLY A 14 -1.59 -28.98 -23.56
CA GLY A 14 -2.59 -27.91 -23.64
C GLY A 14 -2.66 -26.93 -22.47
N ILE A 15 -2.07 -27.22 -21.30
CA ILE A 15 -2.25 -26.38 -20.09
C ILE A 15 -1.20 -25.25 -19.99
N ARG A 16 -0.02 -25.41 -20.60
CA ARG A 16 0.99 -24.34 -20.67
C ARG A 16 0.60 -23.19 -21.63
N ALA A 17 -0.36 -23.41 -22.52
CA ALA A 17 -0.78 -22.42 -23.51
C ALA A 17 -1.85 -21.42 -23.00
N LEU A 18 -2.39 -21.59 -21.80
CA LEU A 18 -3.46 -20.74 -21.24
C LEU A 18 -3.00 -19.78 -20.13
N MET A 19 -1.72 -19.82 -19.74
CA MET A 19 -1.11 -18.76 -18.95
C MET A 19 -0.66 -17.68 -19.93
N SER A 20 -1.57 -16.76 -20.26
CA SER A 20 -1.38 -15.72 -21.28
C SER A 20 -0.01 -15.03 -21.18
N THR A 21 0.87 -15.38 -22.11
CA THR A 21 2.12 -14.70 -22.44
C THR A 21 1.89 -13.50 -23.36
N ALA A 22 0.63 -13.09 -23.57
CA ALA A 22 0.29 -11.95 -24.40
C ALA A 22 0.37 -10.66 -23.57
N THR A 23 1.05 -9.66 -24.12
CA THR A 23 1.14 -8.33 -23.53
C THR A 23 -0.26 -7.73 -23.34
N PRO A 24 -0.56 -7.13 -22.18
CA PRO A 24 -1.86 -6.58 -21.92
C PRO A 24 -2.16 -5.42 -22.86
N THR A 25 -3.25 -5.53 -23.62
CA THR A 25 -3.77 -4.45 -24.48
C THR A 25 -4.91 -3.68 -23.80
N GLU A 26 -5.41 -4.17 -22.67
CA GLU A 26 -6.44 -3.51 -21.89
C GLU A 26 -6.37 -3.84 -20.39
N VAL A 27 -6.60 -2.81 -19.57
CA VAL A 27 -6.71 -2.90 -18.13
C VAL A 27 -8.06 -2.33 -17.66
N GLY A 28 -8.63 -2.96 -16.64
CA GLY A 28 -9.85 -2.50 -15.99
C GLY A 28 -9.55 -1.97 -14.59
N LEU A 29 -10.07 -0.78 -14.27
CA LEU A 29 -9.98 -0.17 -12.95
C LEU A 29 -11.37 -0.17 -12.32
N LEU A 30 -11.50 -0.79 -11.15
CA LEU A 30 -12.73 -0.89 -10.37
C LEU A 30 -12.59 -0.01 -9.13
N LEU A 31 -13.41 1.03 -9.06
CA LEU A 31 -13.42 1.97 -7.96
C LEU A 31 -14.39 1.50 -6.89
N ALA A 32 -13.87 1.18 -5.71
CA ALA A 32 -14.70 0.87 -4.55
C ALA A 32 -15.09 2.17 -3.82
N PRO A 33 -16.16 2.14 -3.00
CA PRO A 33 -16.55 3.26 -2.17
C PRO A 33 -15.38 3.85 -1.35
N GLY A 34 -15.24 5.18 -1.38
CA GLY A 34 -14.17 5.90 -0.68
C GLY A 34 -12.79 5.81 -1.32
N PHE A 35 -12.67 5.29 -2.55
CA PHE A 35 -11.37 5.17 -3.23
C PHE A 35 -10.56 6.47 -3.19
N SER A 36 -9.24 6.35 -3.28
CA SER A 36 -8.35 7.51 -3.36
C SER A 36 -8.07 7.88 -4.82
N VAL A 37 -8.41 9.12 -5.18
CA VAL A 37 -8.01 9.72 -6.46
C VAL A 37 -6.50 9.79 -6.59
N GLY A 38 -5.77 10.03 -5.50
CA GLY A 38 -4.30 10.00 -5.53
C GLY A 38 -3.73 8.64 -5.95
N SER A 39 -4.35 7.55 -5.49
CA SER A 39 -3.94 6.19 -5.86
C SER A 39 -4.29 5.86 -7.31
N LEU A 40 -5.48 6.29 -7.75
CA LEU A 40 -5.92 6.17 -9.13
C LEU A 40 -4.99 6.94 -10.07
N GLY A 41 -4.69 8.19 -9.75
CA GLY A 41 -3.74 9.02 -10.50
C GLY A 41 -2.38 8.36 -10.62
N ALA A 42 -1.82 7.86 -9.52
CA ALA A 42 -0.52 7.19 -9.54
C ALA A 42 -0.49 5.94 -10.46
N LEU A 43 -1.57 5.16 -10.54
CA LEU A 43 -1.68 4.07 -11.51
C LEU A 43 -1.82 4.58 -12.95
N LEU A 44 -2.69 5.57 -13.16
CA LEU A 44 -2.91 6.13 -14.49
C LEU A 44 -1.62 6.71 -15.07
N ASP A 45 -0.81 7.37 -14.25
CA ASP A 45 0.50 7.87 -14.65
C ASP A 45 1.41 6.73 -15.13
N VAL A 46 1.48 5.62 -14.39
CA VAL A 46 2.23 4.42 -14.82
C VAL A 46 1.73 3.89 -16.16
N PHE A 47 0.42 3.77 -16.35
CA PHE A 47 -0.15 3.28 -17.60
C PHE A 47 0.07 4.23 -18.77
N ARG A 48 0.01 5.54 -18.55
CA ARG A 48 0.30 6.55 -19.59
C ARG A 48 1.77 6.55 -19.98
N ALA A 49 2.67 6.46 -19.01
CA ALA A 49 4.10 6.31 -19.29
C ALA A 49 4.39 5.01 -20.06
N LEU A 50 3.69 3.91 -19.71
CA LEU A 50 3.78 2.65 -20.44
C LEU A 50 3.21 2.75 -21.88
N GLN A 51 2.14 3.50 -22.09
CA GLN A 51 1.61 3.79 -23.42
C GLN A 51 2.65 4.51 -24.29
N GLU A 52 3.30 5.53 -23.73
CA GLU A 52 4.31 6.30 -24.44
C GLU A 52 5.54 5.46 -24.81
N LEU A 53 5.95 4.54 -23.94
CA LEU A 53 7.21 3.81 -24.09
C LEU A 53 7.09 2.49 -24.86
N GLU A 54 5.98 1.76 -24.71
CA GLU A 54 5.90 0.37 -25.19
C GLU A 54 4.53 -0.03 -25.78
N THR A 55 3.42 0.38 -25.16
CA THR A 55 2.07 -0.09 -25.55
C THR A 55 1.11 1.06 -25.82
N PRO A 56 1.29 1.80 -26.93
CA PRO A 56 0.50 2.99 -27.24
C PRO A 56 -1.01 2.72 -27.33
N ASP A 57 -1.39 1.48 -27.66
CA ASP A 57 -2.79 1.05 -27.78
C ASP A 57 -3.39 0.49 -26.47
N LEU A 58 -2.69 0.58 -25.33
CA LEU A 58 -3.19 0.09 -24.04
C LEU A 58 -4.49 0.83 -23.67
N LYS A 59 -5.61 0.12 -23.60
CA LYS A 59 -6.89 0.72 -23.20
C LYS A 59 -7.07 0.67 -21.69
N MET A 60 -7.57 1.76 -21.12
CA MET A 60 -7.92 1.85 -19.71
C MET A 60 -9.43 2.05 -19.58
N SER A 61 -10.10 1.12 -18.90
CA SER A 61 -11.53 1.23 -18.63
C SER A 61 -11.74 1.40 -17.12
N VAL A 62 -12.29 2.55 -16.72
CA VAL A 62 -12.57 2.86 -15.30
C VAL A 62 -14.07 2.66 -15.02
N PHE A 63 -14.39 1.84 -14.02
CA PHE A 63 -15.76 1.51 -13.64
C PHE A 63 -16.02 1.78 -12.16
N ALA A 64 -17.23 2.23 -11.84
CA ALA A 64 -17.71 2.47 -10.49
C ALA A 64 -19.21 2.22 -10.38
N ALA A 65 -19.70 1.88 -9.19
CA ALA A 65 -21.15 1.83 -8.95
C ALA A 65 -21.72 3.26 -8.95
N PRO A 66 -22.99 3.47 -9.33
CA PRO A 66 -23.64 4.76 -9.21
C PRO A 66 -23.51 5.34 -7.80
N GLY A 67 -23.08 6.60 -7.69
CA GLY A 67 -22.88 7.27 -6.40
C GLY A 67 -21.55 6.95 -5.69
N THR A 68 -20.65 6.18 -6.31
CA THR A 68 -19.30 5.97 -5.78
C THR A 68 -18.54 7.31 -5.76
N GLN A 69 -18.04 7.68 -4.58
CA GLN A 69 -17.28 8.91 -4.36
C GLN A 69 -15.94 8.60 -3.71
N ALA A 70 -14.94 9.41 -4.04
CA ALA A 70 -13.62 9.37 -3.43
C ALA A 70 -13.60 10.13 -2.10
N ASP A 71 -12.81 9.64 -1.15
CA ASP A 71 -12.68 10.29 0.16
C ASP A 71 -11.73 11.52 0.11
N ASP A 72 -10.76 11.50 -0.81
CA ASP A 72 -9.75 12.55 -0.98
C ASP A 72 -10.07 13.56 -2.09
N TRP A 73 -11.27 13.47 -2.67
CA TRP A 73 -11.71 14.35 -3.76
C TRP A 73 -13.20 14.72 -3.68
N PRO A 74 -13.56 16.02 -3.66
CA PRO A 74 -14.91 16.45 -3.34
C PRO A 74 -15.91 16.33 -4.50
N TYR A 75 -15.44 16.07 -5.73
CA TYR A 75 -16.29 16.01 -6.91
C TYR A 75 -16.49 14.57 -7.41
N PRO A 76 -17.58 14.28 -8.15
CA PRO A 76 -17.72 13.01 -8.83
C PRO A 76 -16.53 12.76 -9.77
N TRP A 77 -15.96 11.56 -9.71
CA TRP A 77 -14.93 11.15 -10.65
C TRP A 77 -15.56 10.52 -11.90
N PRO A 78 -15.08 10.83 -13.11
CA PRO A 78 -15.61 10.22 -14.33
C PRO A 78 -15.27 8.73 -14.36
N ALA A 79 -16.29 7.89 -14.22
CA ALA A 79 -16.21 6.43 -14.37
C ALA A 79 -17.46 5.93 -15.09
N ALA A 80 -17.31 4.85 -15.86
CA ALA A 80 -18.45 4.13 -16.41
C ALA A 80 -19.16 3.34 -15.31
N ASP A 81 -20.45 3.05 -15.51
CA ASP A 81 -21.16 2.15 -14.61
C ASP A 81 -20.53 0.76 -14.62
N LEU A 82 -20.59 0.06 -13.47
CA LEU A 82 -20.17 -1.33 -13.39
C LEU A 82 -20.90 -2.17 -14.44
N PRO A 83 -20.17 -2.95 -15.26
CA PRO A 83 -20.82 -3.81 -16.23
C PRO A 83 -21.56 -4.95 -15.53
N PRO A 84 -22.60 -5.54 -16.16
CA PRO A 84 -23.32 -6.67 -15.57
C PRO A 84 -22.44 -7.93 -15.40
N ALA A 85 -21.36 -8.02 -16.17
CA ALA A 85 -20.32 -9.04 -16.06
C ALA A 85 -18.96 -8.46 -16.48
N LEU A 86 -17.88 -8.99 -15.93
CA LEU A 86 -16.51 -8.57 -16.30
C LEU A 86 -16.24 -8.94 -17.76
N PRO A 87 -15.89 -7.99 -18.64
CA PRO A 87 -15.60 -8.28 -20.04
C PRO A 87 -14.43 -9.24 -20.18
N GLU A 88 -14.62 -10.35 -20.91
CA GLU A 88 -13.60 -11.39 -21.07
C GLU A 88 -12.29 -10.90 -21.71
N ARG A 89 -12.37 -9.83 -22.51
CA ARG A 89 -11.21 -9.16 -23.12
C ARG A 89 -10.26 -8.54 -22.09
N ILE A 90 -10.76 -8.17 -20.90
CA ILE A 90 -9.94 -7.56 -19.85
C ILE A 90 -9.46 -8.67 -18.92
N ARG A 91 -8.15 -8.90 -18.94
CA ARG A 91 -7.50 -9.92 -18.09
C ARG A 91 -6.73 -9.33 -16.91
N HIS A 92 -6.59 -8.02 -16.83
CA HIS A 92 -5.85 -7.34 -15.76
C HIS A 92 -6.76 -6.31 -15.10
N TRP A 93 -7.04 -6.53 -13.81
CA TRP A 93 -8.02 -5.76 -13.05
C TRP A 93 -7.39 -5.15 -11.81
N PHE A 94 -7.65 -3.86 -11.60
CA PHE A 94 -7.15 -3.07 -10.47
C PHE A 94 -8.33 -2.59 -9.62
N VAL A 95 -8.39 -3.00 -8.36
CA VAL A 95 -9.41 -2.56 -7.40
C VAL A 95 -8.80 -1.53 -6.47
N ILE A 96 -9.38 -0.33 -6.44
CA ILE A 96 -8.92 0.77 -5.59
C ILE A 96 -9.95 1.00 -4.49
N GLY A 97 -9.55 0.85 -3.23
CA GLY A 97 -10.46 0.95 -2.09
C GLY A 97 -10.10 2.02 -1.08
N GLY A 98 -11.13 2.57 -0.44
CA GLY A 98 -11.06 3.60 0.59
C GLY A 98 -10.97 3.09 2.02
N PRO A 99 -10.45 3.89 2.96
CA PRO A 99 -10.27 3.51 4.35
C PRO A 99 -11.56 3.38 5.16
N ALA A 100 -12.66 4.01 4.72
CA ALA A 100 -13.86 4.10 5.53
C ALA A 100 -14.87 2.95 5.31
N ARG A 101 -14.62 2.02 4.37
CA ARG A 101 -15.66 1.09 3.91
C ARG A 101 -15.12 -0.31 3.62
N LEU A 102 -15.55 -1.24 4.46
CA LEU A 102 -15.33 -2.67 4.25
C LEU A 102 -16.19 -3.17 3.07
N PRO A 103 -15.81 -4.30 2.46
CA PRO A 103 -16.60 -4.90 1.40
C PRO A 103 -17.98 -5.33 1.92
N ASP A 104 -19.04 -4.73 1.38
CA ASP A 104 -20.43 -5.11 1.65
C ASP A 104 -20.88 -6.18 0.64
N PRO A 105 -21.31 -7.38 1.07
CA PRO A 105 -21.82 -8.42 0.18
C PRO A 105 -23.02 -8.03 -0.67
N GLN A 106 -23.76 -6.98 -0.32
CA GLN A 106 -24.88 -6.44 -1.10
C GLN A 106 -24.43 -5.41 -2.15
N HIS A 107 -23.16 -4.96 -2.09
CA HIS A 107 -22.66 -3.95 -3.00
C HIS A 107 -22.45 -4.54 -4.41
N PRO A 108 -22.84 -3.84 -5.50
CA PRO A 108 -22.71 -4.35 -6.87
C PRO A 108 -21.27 -4.76 -7.24
N LEU A 109 -20.26 -4.03 -6.75
CA LEU A 109 -18.85 -4.38 -6.95
C LEU A 109 -18.50 -5.73 -6.32
N TYR A 110 -19.06 -6.07 -5.16
CA TYR A 110 -18.81 -7.36 -4.50
C TYR A 110 -19.31 -8.51 -5.38
N HIS A 111 -20.54 -8.39 -5.88
CA HIS A 111 -21.12 -9.38 -6.80
C HIS A 111 -20.30 -9.53 -8.08
N LEU A 112 -19.84 -8.42 -8.66
CA LEU A 112 -19.01 -8.44 -9.86
C LEU A 112 -17.69 -9.17 -9.60
N LEU A 113 -17.00 -8.84 -8.51
CA LEU A 113 -15.74 -9.48 -8.11
C LEU A 113 -15.91 -10.97 -7.79
N ALA A 114 -17.05 -11.38 -7.21
CA ALA A 114 -17.35 -12.78 -6.94
C ALA A 114 -17.48 -13.63 -8.23
N THR A 115 -17.74 -13.00 -9.38
CA THR A 115 -17.70 -13.66 -10.70
C THR A 115 -16.33 -13.63 -11.37
N GLY A 116 -15.33 -13.02 -10.71
CA GLY A 116 -13.99 -12.85 -11.22
C GLY A 116 -13.28 -14.17 -11.55
N SER A 117 -12.71 -14.25 -12.75
CA SER A 117 -11.92 -15.42 -13.14
C SER A 117 -10.65 -15.53 -12.29
N ARG A 118 -10.37 -16.74 -11.79
CA ARG A 118 -9.11 -17.05 -11.10
C ARG A 118 -7.87 -16.96 -11.99
N TYR A 119 -8.06 -16.97 -13.31
CA TYR A 119 -7.01 -16.86 -14.33
C TYR A 119 -6.75 -15.42 -14.78
N ALA A 120 -7.54 -14.45 -14.28
CA ALA A 120 -7.24 -13.04 -14.49
C ALA A 120 -6.20 -12.57 -13.49
N CYS A 121 -5.42 -11.56 -13.88
CA CYS A 121 -4.53 -10.84 -13.00
C CYS A 121 -5.33 -9.84 -12.17
N TRP A 122 -5.14 -9.87 -10.85
CA TRP A 122 -5.87 -9.03 -9.89
C TRP A 122 -4.91 -8.20 -9.05
N ALA A 123 -5.18 -6.90 -8.99
CA ALA A 123 -4.43 -5.93 -8.21
C ALA A 123 -5.34 -5.24 -7.18
N GLY A 124 -4.98 -5.25 -5.90
CA GLY A 124 -5.72 -4.60 -4.82
C GLY A 124 -4.90 -3.47 -4.19
N ILE A 125 -5.39 -2.23 -4.31
CA ILE A 125 -4.69 -1.05 -3.80
C ILE A 125 -5.37 -0.55 -2.53
N ALA A 126 -4.56 -0.38 -1.48
CA ALA A 126 -5.03 -0.05 -0.15
C ALA A 126 -6.15 -1.01 0.27
N HIS A 127 -7.35 -0.50 0.56
CA HIS A 127 -8.49 -1.33 0.98
C HIS A 127 -9.08 -2.16 -0.17
N GLY A 128 -8.69 -1.92 -1.43
CA GLY A 128 -9.07 -2.77 -2.57
C GLY A 128 -8.59 -4.21 -2.41
N SER A 129 -7.50 -4.43 -1.67
CA SER A 129 -7.05 -5.77 -1.28
C SER A 129 -8.10 -6.54 -0.46
N LEU A 130 -8.92 -5.85 0.33
CA LEU A 130 -10.01 -6.46 1.10
C LEU A 130 -11.18 -6.88 0.24
N TRP A 131 -11.53 -6.10 -0.78
CA TRP A 131 -12.57 -6.46 -1.73
C TRP A 131 -12.21 -7.75 -2.48
N LEU A 132 -10.94 -7.91 -2.85
CA LEU A 132 -10.42 -9.14 -3.45
C LEU A 132 -10.37 -10.31 -2.46
N ALA A 133 -9.97 -10.07 -1.20
CA ALA A 133 -9.96 -11.10 -0.16
C ALA A 133 -11.38 -11.60 0.15
N ALA A 134 -12.33 -10.69 0.34
CA ALA A 134 -13.71 -11.00 0.72
C ALA A 134 -14.49 -11.76 -0.36
N THR A 135 -14.02 -11.75 -1.60
CA THR A 135 -14.60 -12.49 -2.74
C THR A 135 -13.81 -13.75 -3.10
N GLY A 136 -12.78 -14.10 -2.32
CA GLY A 136 -11.98 -15.31 -2.51
C GLY A 136 -11.01 -15.25 -3.70
N LEU A 137 -10.82 -14.07 -4.30
CA LEU A 137 -9.87 -13.85 -5.39
C LEU A 137 -8.41 -13.92 -4.90
N LEU A 138 -8.15 -13.68 -3.60
CA LEU A 138 -6.84 -13.84 -2.98
C LEU A 138 -6.63 -15.20 -2.29
N ASP A 139 -7.60 -16.11 -2.34
CA ASP A 139 -7.50 -17.44 -1.70
C ASP A 139 -6.26 -18.21 -2.19
N GLY A 140 -5.40 -18.65 -1.26
CA GLY A 140 -4.18 -19.41 -1.56
C GLY A 140 -3.01 -18.56 -2.08
N HIS A 141 -3.13 -17.23 -2.06
CA HIS A 141 -2.07 -16.31 -2.45
C HIS A 141 -1.47 -15.58 -1.26
N GLU A 142 -0.23 -15.13 -1.42
CA GLU A 142 0.39 -14.16 -0.53
C GLU A 142 -0.07 -12.74 -0.92
N ALA A 143 -0.59 -11.99 0.04
CA ALA A 143 -1.08 -10.64 -0.20
C ALA A 143 -0.90 -9.77 1.04
N THR A 144 -0.74 -8.48 0.79
CA THR A 144 -0.76 -7.45 1.83
C THR A 144 -2.17 -6.89 1.94
N LEU A 145 -2.66 -6.73 3.16
CA LEU A 145 -4.06 -6.37 3.43
C LEU A 145 -4.08 -5.12 4.32
N ASN A 146 -4.71 -4.07 3.83
CA ASN A 146 -4.81 -2.81 4.55
C ASN A 146 -5.97 -2.85 5.55
N THR A 147 -5.74 -3.41 6.74
CA THR A 147 -6.71 -3.50 7.85
C THR A 147 -6.07 -3.26 9.20
N PRO A 148 -6.76 -2.63 10.16
CA PRO A 148 -6.43 -2.80 11.58
C PRO A 148 -6.60 -4.27 11.99
N GLU A 149 -5.68 -4.76 12.82
CA GLU A 149 -5.38 -6.18 13.00
C GLU A 149 -6.52 -7.03 13.62
N ASP A 150 -7.51 -6.41 14.26
CA ASP A 150 -8.52 -7.11 15.07
C ASP A 150 -9.90 -7.29 14.40
N GLU A 151 -10.21 -6.57 13.31
CA GLU A 151 -11.62 -6.40 12.95
C GLU A 151 -12.19 -7.46 11.97
N TYR A 152 -11.38 -8.25 11.23
CA TYR A 152 -11.94 -9.14 10.17
C TYR A 152 -11.21 -10.49 9.92
N LEU A 153 -11.00 -11.29 10.97
CA LEU A 153 -10.50 -12.68 10.86
C LEU A 153 -11.29 -13.66 9.94
N PRO A 154 -12.61 -13.55 9.67
CA PRO A 154 -13.33 -14.57 8.90
C PRO A 154 -12.89 -14.75 7.44
N TRP A 155 -12.44 -13.67 6.77
CA TRP A 155 -12.01 -13.71 5.36
C TRP A 155 -10.49 -13.93 5.21
N LEU A 156 -9.76 -13.77 6.30
CA LEU A 156 -8.30 -13.85 6.36
C LEU A 156 -7.76 -15.28 6.41
N GLY A 157 -8.61 -16.27 6.70
CA GLY A 157 -8.17 -17.67 6.91
C GLY A 157 -7.56 -18.36 5.68
N ARG A 158 -7.66 -17.77 4.49
CA ARG A 158 -7.19 -18.34 3.22
C ARG A 158 -6.13 -17.51 2.50
N VAL A 159 -5.81 -16.32 3.00
CA VAL A 159 -4.80 -15.43 2.42
C VAL A 159 -3.54 -15.50 3.28
N ARG A 160 -2.39 -15.74 2.66
CA ARG A 160 -1.11 -15.69 3.37
C ARG A 160 -0.71 -14.22 3.49
N ARG A 161 -0.58 -13.71 4.72
CA ARG A 161 -0.22 -12.29 4.92
C ARG A 161 1.21 -12.02 4.52
N CYS A 162 1.41 -11.01 3.68
CA CYS A 162 2.70 -10.44 3.36
C CYS A 162 3.01 -9.27 4.29
N ALA A 163 4.23 -9.22 4.86
CA ALA A 163 4.68 -8.09 5.67
C ALA A 163 5.18 -6.89 4.83
N ARG A 164 5.13 -6.98 3.49
CA ARG A 164 5.65 -5.95 2.58
C ARG A 164 4.57 -4.91 2.24
N VAL A 165 5.02 -3.68 1.98
CA VAL A 165 4.15 -2.59 1.48
C VAL A 165 3.55 -2.92 0.13
N VAL A 166 4.31 -3.58 -0.74
CA VAL A 166 3.84 -4.14 -2.02
C VAL A 166 4.14 -5.63 -2.02
N CYS A 167 3.13 -6.44 -2.33
CA CYS A 167 3.21 -7.88 -2.48
C CYS A 167 2.79 -8.27 -3.89
N ALA A 168 3.62 -9.07 -4.55
CA ALA A 168 3.32 -9.69 -5.84
C ALA A 168 3.50 -11.21 -5.68
N ASP A 169 2.40 -11.96 -5.71
CA ASP A 169 2.38 -13.44 -5.75
C ASP A 169 1.69 -13.89 -7.03
N ARG A 170 2.49 -14.34 -8.00
CA ARG A 170 2.04 -14.79 -9.32
C ARG A 170 1.22 -13.69 -10.02
N ASP A 171 -0.07 -13.90 -10.17
CA ASP A 171 -1.05 -13.04 -10.82
C ASP A 171 -1.89 -12.23 -9.81
N ARG A 172 -1.41 -12.10 -8.56
CA ARG A 172 -1.98 -11.25 -7.51
C ARG A 172 -0.99 -10.17 -7.09
N PHE A 173 -1.45 -8.93 -7.13
CA PHE A 173 -0.70 -7.75 -6.73
C PHE A 173 -1.47 -7.02 -5.63
N THR A 174 -0.81 -6.63 -4.55
CA THR A 174 -1.47 -5.85 -3.49
C THR A 174 -0.52 -4.83 -2.90
N CYS A 175 -1.05 -3.67 -2.48
CA CYS A 175 -0.28 -2.69 -1.73
C CYS A 175 -1.04 -2.13 -0.53
N LEU A 176 -0.31 -1.87 0.56
CA LEU A 176 -0.88 -1.42 1.83
C LEU A 176 -1.38 0.02 1.75
N SER A 177 -0.69 0.89 1.02
CA SER A 177 -0.97 2.33 1.04
C SER A 177 -1.30 2.87 -0.33
N ASN A 178 -2.04 3.98 -0.32
CA ASN A 178 -2.32 4.79 -1.49
C ASN A 178 -1.04 5.26 -2.20
N SER A 179 -0.01 5.64 -1.42
CA SER A 179 1.29 6.08 -1.95
C SER A 179 2.08 4.99 -2.66
N ALA A 180 1.80 3.72 -2.38
CA ALA A 180 2.46 2.57 -2.99
C ALA A 180 1.76 2.09 -4.29
N ALA A 181 0.71 2.77 -4.74
CA ALA A 181 0.00 2.41 -5.97
C ALA A 181 0.92 2.46 -7.22
N ARG A 182 1.84 3.44 -7.28
CA ARG A 182 2.88 3.51 -8.31
C ARG A 182 3.78 2.28 -8.29
N ASP A 183 4.31 1.93 -7.12
CA ASP A 183 5.22 0.79 -6.95
C ASP A 183 4.52 -0.54 -7.31
N LEU A 184 3.23 -0.67 -6.99
CA LEU A 184 2.40 -1.77 -7.45
C LEU A 184 2.28 -1.79 -8.98
N GLY A 185 2.04 -0.63 -9.60
CA GLY A 185 2.01 -0.50 -11.06
C GLY A 185 3.32 -0.93 -11.70
N LEU A 186 4.46 -0.50 -11.17
CA LEU A 186 5.79 -0.90 -11.64
C LEU A 186 6.07 -2.40 -11.45
N ALA A 187 5.60 -2.99 -10.34
CA ALA A 187 5.68 -4.43 -10.12
C ALA A 187 4.85 -5.21 -11.15
N TRP A 188 3.67 -4.69 -11.51
CA TRP A 188 2.84 -5.24 -12.58
C TRP A 188 3.52 -5.10 -13.96
N VAL A 189 4.13 -3.95 -14.27
CA VAL A 189 4.91 -3.77 -15.52
C VAL A 189 6.07 -4.77 -15.57
N THR A 190 6.78 -4.95 -14.46
CA THR A 190 7.88 -5.93 -14.36
C THR A 190 7.41 -7.34 -14.66
N HIS A 191 6.22 -7.71 -14.17
CA HIS A 191 5.64 -9.03 -14.36
C HIS A 191 5.11 -9.27 -15.78
N CYS A 192 4.38 -8.31 -16.34
CA CYS A 192 3.72 -8.45 -17.64
C CYS A 192 4.64 -8.18 -18.83
N PHE A 193 5.72 -7.41 -18.61
CA PHE A 193 6.65 -6.99 -19.64
C PHE A 193 8.08 -7.34 -19.24
N SER A 194 8.77 -6.43 -18.54
CA SER A 194 10.14 -6.64 -18.08
C SER A 194 10.55 -5.64 -17.00
N ALA A 195 11.55 -6.00 -16.20
CA ALA A 195 12.18 -5.09 -15.24
C ALA A 195 12.85 -3.88 -15.92
N ALA A 196 13.39 -4.06 -17.13
CA ALA A 196 14.01 -2.98 -17.89
C ALA A 196 12.99 -1.91 -18.27
N LEU A 197 11.80 -2.33 -18.73
CA LEU A 197 10.71 -1.40 -19.06
C LEU A 197 10.15 -0.72 -17.81
N ALA A 198 9.99 -1.45 -16.70
CA ALA A 198 9.57 -0.84 -15.44
C ALA A 198 10.53 0.29 -15.00
N ASN A 199 11.84 0.10 -15.15
CA ASN A 199 12.82 1.15 -14.85
C ASN A 199 12.72 2.36 -15.80
N GLN A 200 12.39 2.14 -17.07
CA GLN A 200 12.16 3.23 -18.03
C GLN A 200 10.89 4.02 -17.68
N VAL A 201 9.80 3.32 -17.37
CA VAL A 201 8.55 3.93 -16.89
C VAL A 201 8.80 4.75 -15.62
N ASP A 202 9.52 4.19 -14.64
CA ASP A 202 9.86 4.90 -13.41
C ASP A 202 10.65 6.18 -13.70
N SER A 203 11.67 6.09 -14.57
CA SER A 203 12.50 7.23 -15.00
C SER A 203 11.69 8.29 -15.73
N TYR A 204 10.78 7.90 -16.62
CA TYR A 204 9.90 8.80 -17.36
C TYR A 204 9.04 9.64 -16.41
N LEU A 205 8.41 8.98 -15.44
CA LEU A 205 7.57 9.62 -14.43
C LEU A 205 8.33 10.58 -13.49
N LEU A 206 9.66 10.48 -13.43
CA LEU A 206 10.52 11.39 -12.65
C LEU A 206 11.05 12.55 -13.49
N ALA A 207 11.19 12.35 -14.80
CA ALA A 207 11.73 13.32 -15.74
C ALA A 207 10.78 14.49 -16.02
N GLU A 208 9.47 14.34 -15.79
CA GLU A 208 8.48 15.43 -15.88
C GLU A 208 8.60 16.48 -14.74
N ARG A 209 9.54 16.31 -13.80
CA ARG A 209 9.90 17.33 -12.81
C ARG A 209 11.06 18.18 -13.31
N THR A 210 10.91 19.51 -13.25
CA THR A 210 11.89 20.48 -13.76
C THR A 210 13.31 20.25 -13.20
N PRO A 211 14.38 20.57 -13.97
CA PRO A 211 15.76 20.19 -13.66
C PRO A 211 16.35 20.68 -12.33
N THR A 212 15.71 21.65 -11.66
CA THR A 212 16.13 22.20 -10.36
C THR A 212 15.87 21.27 -9.18
N GLU A 213 15.10 20.20 -9.36
CA GLU A 213 14.88 19.17 -8.34
C GLU A 213 15.50 17.81 -8.72
N ARG A 214 16.58 17.84 -9.52
CA ARG A 214 17.43 16.66 -9.74
C ARG A 214 18.22 16.31 -8.48
N ALA A 215 17.54 15.84 -7.45
CA ALA A 215 18.11 14.80 -6.61
C ALA A 215 18.04 13.49 -7.40
N PRO A 216 19.13 12.73 -7.54
CA PRO A 216 19.09 11.47 -8.25
C PRO A 216 18.12 10.51 -7.54
N PHE A 217 16.98 10.28 -8.18
CA PHE A 217 16.04 9.23 -7.82
C PHE A 217 16.57 7.93 -8.44
N THR A 218 17.54 7.34 -7.76
CA THR A 218 17.93 5.96 -7.99
C THR A 218 16.83 5.06 -7.45
N ALA A 219 16.39 4.10 -8.27
CA ALA A 219 15.62 2.90 -7.95
C ALA A 219 15.58 2.60 -6.44
N SER A 220 14.37 2.42 -5.88
CA SER A 220 14.13 1.87 -4.53
C SER A 220 15.41 1.78 -3.70
N ARG A 221 15.81 2.87 -3.03
CA ARG A 221 16.71 2.68 -1.91
C ARG A 221 15.91 1.87 -0.92
N HIS A 222 16.09 0.55 -0.95
CA HIS A 222 15.82 -0.29 0.19
C HIS A 222 16.38 0.49 1.37
N LEU A 223 15.50 0.97 2.26
CA LEU A 223 15.94 1.43 3.57
C LEU A 223 16.88 0.32 4.06
N PRO A 224 18.14 0.62 4.36
CA PRO A 224 19.07 -0.37 4.87
C PRO A 224 18.35 -1.16 5.96
N ASP A 225 18.50 -2.49 6.01
CA ASP A 225 17.71 -3.28 6.95
C ASP A 225 17.92 -2.80 8.39
N SER A 226 19.13 -2.35 8.73
CA SER A 226 19.45 -1.66 9.99
C SER A 226 18.67 -0.34 10.22
N LEU A 227 18.35 0.43 9.18
CA LEU A 227 17.52 1.64 9.29
C LEU A 227 16.04 1.30 9.47
N ARG A 228 15.57 0.24 8.80
CA ARG A 228 14.21 -0.29 9.01
C ARG A 228 14.06 -0.82 10.43
N GLU A 229 15.04 -1.57 10.90
CA GLU A 229 15.12 -2.08 12.26
C GLU A 229 15.22 -0.94 13.28
N ALA A 230 15.98 0.12 12.99
CA ALA A 230 16.06 1.31 13.84
C ALA A 230 14.68 1.97 14.01
N ASN A 231 13.93 2.12 12.92
CA ASN A 231 12.56 2.63 12.98
C ASN A 231 11.65 1.70 13.78
N SER A 232 11.74 0.38 13.58
CA SER A 232 10.96 -0.62 14.33
C SER A 232 11.27 -0.56 15.83
N LEU A 233 12.54 -0.43 16.22
CA LEU A 233 12.96 -0.27 17.60
C LEU A 233 12.41 1.03 18.22
N MET A 234 12.44 2.14 17.48
CA MET A 234 11.87 3.40 17.95
C MET A 234 10.35 3.29 18.15
N HIS A 235 9.62 2.68 17.22
CA HIS A 235 8.17 2.47 17.36
C HIS A 235 7.82 1.53 18.52
N SER A 236 8.65 0.53 18.80
CA SER A 236 8.41 -0.45 19.86
C SER A 236 8.76 0.07 21.26
N ASN A 237 9.54 1.14 21.37
CA ASN A 237 10.05 1.67 22.64
C ASN A 237 9.58 3.11 22.93
N ILE A 238 8.32 3.42 22.63
CA ILE A 238 7.77 4.78 22.78
C ILE A 238 7.73 5.26 24.25
N GLN A 239 7.37 4.36 25.18
CA GLN A 239 7.26 4.69 26.61
C GLN A 239 8.63 4.84 27.27
N GLU A 240 9.61 4.04 26.87
CA GLU A 240 10.99 4.08 27.37
C GLU A 240 11.95 4.32 26.19
N PRO A 241 12.07 5.57 25.72
CA PRO A 241 12.76 5.87 24.48
C PRO A 241 14.26 5.65 24.59
N LEU A 242 14.77 4.77 23.74
CA LEU A 242 16.20 4.54 23.53
C LEU A 242 16.92 5.81 23.04
N SER A 243 18.14 6.01 23.51
CA SER A 243 19.06 7.02 22.97
C SER A 243 19.52 6.65 21.56
N ALA A 244 20.00 7.65 20.82
CA ALA A 244 20.54 7.41 19.47
C ALA A 244 21.74 6.44 19.47
N ASP A 245 22.52 6.42 20.56
CA ASP A 245 23.66 5.49 20.73
C ASP A 245 23.19 4.06 20.96
N GLU A 246 22.14 3.86 21.77
CA GLU A 246 21.52 2.54 21.98
C GLU A 246 20.88 2.01 20.70
N VAL A 247 20.12 2.85 19.97
CA VAL A 247 19.53 2.45 18.68
C VAL A 247 20.62 2.07 17.69
N ALA A 248 21.68 2.87 17.57
CA ALA A 248 22.79 2.58 16.66
C ALA A 248 23.46 1.24 17.01
N SER A 249 23.69 0.99 18.31
CA SER A 249 24.29 -0.24 18.80
C SER A 249 23.42 -1.48 18.51
N LEU A 250 22.12 -1.38 18.74
CA LEU A 250 21.18 -2.50 18.54
C LEU A 250 21.04 -2.90 17.07
N VAL A 251 21.15 -1.95 16.14
CA VAL A 251 21.04 -2.21 14.68
C VAL A 251 22.39 -2.43 13.99
N GLY A 252 23.47 -2.51 14.77
CA GLY A 252 24.81 -2.84 14.29
C GLY A 252 25.50 -1.74 13.49
N VAL A 253 25.23 -0.45 13.78
CA VAL A 253 25.85 0.68 13.06
C VAL A 253 26.45 1.72 14.00
N SER A 254 27.33 2.57 13.48
CA SER A 254 27.81 3.73 14.24
C SER A 254 26.73 4.82 14.33
N ARG A 255 26.74 5.60 15.42
CA ARG A 255 25.85 6.78 15.57
C ARG A 255 25.96 7.76 14.40
N ARG A 256 27.18 7.99 13.87
CA ARG A 256 27.39 8.85 12.70
C ARG A 256 26.70 8.32 11.45
N GLN A 257 26.70 6.99 11.25
CA GLN A 257 25.99 6.35 10.14
C GLN A 257 24.48 6.51 10.31
N LEU A 258 23.97 6.30 11.52
CA LEU A 258 22.57 6.49 11.85
C LEU A 258 22.13 7.93 11.57
N GLU A 259 22.85 8.92 12.09
CA GLU A 259 22.56 10.35 11.85
C GLU A 259 22.59 10.71 10.37
N ARG A 260 23.57 10.21 9.61
CA ARG A 260 23.63 10.40 8.15
C ARG A 260 22.41 9.83 7.46
N TRP A 261 21.98 8.62 7.82
CA TRP A 261 20.78 8.01 7.26
C TRP A 261 19.53 8.82 7.59
N TYR A 262 19.31 9.23 8.84
CA TYR A 262 18.14 10.04 9.17
C TYR A 262 18.13 11.39 8.45
N LYS A 263 19.31 11.97 8.20
CA LYS A 263 19.44 13.19 7.41
C LYS A 263 19.15 12.95 5.93
N GLU A 264 19.63 11.84 5.37
CA GLU A 264 19.45 11.47 3.96
C GLU A 264 18.00 11.06 3.63
N TYR A 265 17.39 10.22 4.47
CA TYR A 265 16.09 9.61 4.21
C TYR A 265 14.90 10.40 4.78
N PHE A 266 15.09 11.11 5.89
CA PHE A 266 14.01 11.81 6.61
C PHE A 266 14.26 13.31 6.79
N ASN A 267 15.37 13.83 6.24
CA ASN A 267 15.82 15.22 6.43
C ASN A 267 15.82 15.68 7.90
N SER A 268 16.04 14.76 8.83
CA SER A 268 15.89 14.97 10.27
C SER A 268 17.05 14.31 11.04
N SER A 269 17.19 14.61 12.32
CA SER A 269 18.07 13.84 13.20
C SER A 269 17.30 12.65 13.80
N PRO A 270 17.99 11.56 14.21
CA PRO A 270 17.34 10.41 14.85
C PRO A 270 16.48 10.83 16.05
N ALA A 271 17.02 11.69 16.93
CA ALA A 271 16.32 12.17 18.12
C ALA A 271 15.07 13.00 17.78
N ARG A 272 15.13 13.84 16.74
CA ARG A 272 13.99 14.66 16.31
C ARG A 272 12.91 13.80 15.68
N TYR A 273 13.30 12.84 14.85
CA TYR A 273 12.38 11.87 14.26
C TYR A 273 11.68 11.04 15.33
N TYR A 274 12.44 10.55 16.33
CA TYR A 274 11.89 9.78 17.43
C TYR A 274 10.90 10.60 18.27
N LEU A 275 11.23 11.86 18.56
CA LEU A 275 10.30 12.78 19.22
C LEU A 275 8.99 12.93 18.43
N GLN A 276 9.07 13.00 17.09
CA GLN A 276 7.89 13.12 16.24
C GLN A 276 6.98 11.88 16.33
N ILE A 277 7.54 10.67 16.25
CA ILE A 277 6.78 9.42 16.45
C ILE A 277 6.01 9.45 17.78
N ARG A 278 6.69 9.83 18.86
CA ARG A 278 6.10 9.88 20.21
C ARG A 278 4.97 10.91 20.31
N LEU A 279 5.13 12.06 19.65
CA LEU A 279 4.11 13.11 19.60
C LEU A 279 2.90 12.71 18.75
N GLU A 280 3.11 11.98 17.65
CA GLU A 280 2.04 11.44 16.82
C GLU A 280 1.23 10.38 17.59
N GLN A 281 1.90 9.48 18.32
CA GLN A 281 1.24 8.52 19.21
C GLN A 281 0.44 9.23 20.32
N ALA A 282 1.02 10.28 20.92
CA ALA A 282 0.32 11.06 21.94
C ALA A 282 -0.95 11.73 21.37
N ARG A 283 -0.88 12.24 20.14
CA ARG A 283 -2.04 12.81 19.44
C ARG A 283 -3.13 11.77 19.20
N HIS A 284 -2.76 10.56 18.78
CA HIS A 284 -3.69 9.45 18.64
C HIS A 284 -4.39 9.13 19.97
N MET A 285 -3.64 9.01 21.06
CA MET A 285 -4.20 8.75 22.40
C MET A 285 -5.10 9.88 22.90
N LEU A 286 -4.76 11.15 22.61
CA LEU A 286 -5.58 12.31 22.99
C LEU A 286 -6.97 12.29 22.33
N LEU A 287 -7.05 11.80 21.09
CA LEU A 287 -8.29 11.76 20.31
C LEU A 287 -9.12 10.51 20.59
N ASN A 288 -8.47 9.39 20.88
CA ASN A 288 -9.11 8.07 20.89
C ASN A 288 -9.22 7.42 22.28
N THR A 289 -8.75 8.07 23.35
CA THR A 289 -8.78 7.49 24.71
C THR A 289 -9.22 8.51 25.77
N HIS A 290 -9.64 8.01 26.93
CA HIS A 290 -9.98 8.81 28.10
C HIS A 290 -8.80 9.09 29.05
N LEU A 291 -7.58 8.66 28.69
CA LEU A 291 -6.38 8.87 29.50
C LEU A 291 -6.14 10.37 29.73
N SER A 292 -5.76 10.75 30.93
CA SER A 292 -5.39 12.13 31.24
C SER A 292 -4.16 12.57 30.45
N ILE A 293 -3.97 13.88 30.30
CA ILE A 293 -2.79 14.44 29.62
C ILE A 293 -1.49 14.01 30.33
N ALA A 294 -1.54 13.83 31.65
CA ALA A 294 -0.40 13.35 32.42
C ALA A 294 -0.08 11.88 32.12
N GLU A 295 -1.09 11.00 32.07
CA GLU A 295 -0.91 9.59 31.70
C GLU A 295 -0.41 9.43 30.26
N ILE A 296 -0.91 10.25 29.32
CA ILE A 296 -0.43 10.25 27.93
C ILE A 296 1.03 10.70 27.86
N ALA A 297 1.42 11.71 28.63
CA ALA A 297 2.81 12.15 28.68
C ALA A 297 3.73 11.01 29.15
N VAL A 298 3.34 10.29 30.21
CA VAL A 298 4.11 9.14 30.73
C VAL A 298 4.15 8.00 29.72
N THR A 299 3.01 7.61 29.15
CA THR A 299 2.90 6.49 28.20
C THR A 299 3.66 6.75 26.89
N THR A 300 3.87 8.02 26.55
CA THR A 300 4.68 8.43 25.40
C THR A 300 6.10 8.86 25.78
N GLY A 301 6.55 8.47 26.98
CA GLY A 301 7.94 8.56 27.45
C GLY A 301 8.44 9.96 27.79
N PHE A 302 7.55 10.92 28.04
CA PHE A 302 7.95 12.28 28.45
C PHE A 302 8.24 12.33 29.95
N SER A 303 9.33 13.00 30.30
CA SER A 303 9.76 13.18 31.70
C SER A 303 8.79 14.02 32.55
N SER A 304 7.96 14.86 31.91
CA SER A 304 6.90 15.59 32.60
C SER A 304 5.76 16.00 31.66
N PRO A 305 4.53 16.18 32.18
CA PRO A 305 3.41 16.71 31.40
C PRO A 305 3.66 18.12 30.83
N ALA A 306 4.45 18.95 31.54
CA ALA A 306 4.80 20.30 31.08
C ALA A 306 5.75 20.26 29.86
N HIS A 307 6.75 19.37 29.89
CA HIS A 307 7.64 19.15 28.76
C HIS A 307 6.87 18.61 27.55
N PHE A 308 6.00 17.62 27.77
CA PHE A 308 5.09 17.11 26.74
C PHE A 308 4.25 18.22 26.10
N ALA A 309 3.53 19.02 26.90
CA ALA A 309 2.65 20.06 26.38
C ALA A 309 3.40 21.12 25.54
N THR A 310 4.64 21.43 25.91
CA THR A 310 5.50 22.35 25.17
C THR A 310 5.92 21.76 23.82
N CYS A 311 6.41 20.52 23.81
CA CYS A 311 6.78 19.82 22.58
C CYS A 311 5.58 19.60 21.65
N TYR A 312 4.43 19.22 22.20
CA TYR A 312 3.19 19.02 21.45
C TYR A 312 2.72 20.31 20.79
N ARG A 313 2.69 21.42 21.53
CA ARG A 313 2.31 22.72 20.96
C ARG A 313 3.27 23.17 19.88
N LYS A 314 4.56 22.95 20.07
CA LYS A 314 5.58 23.26 19.05
C LYS A 314 5.40 22.44 17.78
N ALA A 315 4.99 21.19 17.88
CA ALA A 315 4.79 20.30 16.74
C ALA A 315 3.45 20.52 16.02
N PHE A 316 2.35 20.77 16.75
CA PHE A 316 1.00 20.77 16.20
C PHE A 316 0.27 22.12 16.29
N GLY A 317 0.92 23.17 16.79
CA GLY A 317 0.36 24.52 16.85
C GLY A 317 -0.71 24.76 17.93
N GLN A 318 -1.06 23.75 18.73
CA GLN A 318 -2.09 23.85 19.78
C GLN A 318 -1.73 23.01 21.02
N SER A 319 -2.35 23.29 22.17
CA SER A 319 -2.10 22.50 23.39
C SER A 319 -2.75 21.10 23.32
N PRO A 320 -2.24 20.11 24.09
CA PRO A 320 -2.90 18.81 24.24
C PRO A 320 -4.37 18.92 24.69
N SER A 321 -4.66 19.82 25.64
CA SER A 321 -6.02 20.06 26.13
C SER A 321 -6.95 20.59 25.04
N ALA A 322 -6.47 21.54 24.24
CA ALA A 322 -7.24 22.08 23.13
C ALA A 322 -7.49 21.03 22.04
N ALA A 323 -6.51 20.15 21.78
CA ALA A 323 -6.64 19.05 20.84
C ALA A 323 -7.75 18.06 21.24
N ARG A 324 -7.90 17.78 22.54
CA ARG A 324 -8.94 16.87 23.08
C ARG A 324 -10.36 17.46 23.01
N GLN A 325 -10.50 18.78 23.11
CA GLN A 325 -11.80 19.45 23.12
C GLN A 325 -12.43 19.60 21.73
N ARG A 326 -11.72 19.28 20.64
CA ARG A 326 -12.31 19.19 19.31
C ARG A 326 -12.82 17.78 19.11
N PRO A 327 -14.15 17.54 19.06
CA PRO A 327 -14.66 16.33 18.44
C PRO A 327 -14.16 16.34 16.99
N SER A 328 -13.67 15.20 16.51
CA SER A 328 -13.46 14.95 15.09
C SER A 328 -14.74 15.32 14.33
N ARG A 329 -14.69 16.46 13.61
CA ARG A 329 -15.65 16.78 12.54
C ARG A 329 -15.22 16.07 11.28
#